data_AF-A0A8X6NHA4-F1
#
_entry.id   AF-A0A8X6NHA4-F1
#
_cell.length_a   1.000
_cell.length_b   1.000
_cell.length_c   1.000
_cell.angle_alpha   90.00
_cell.angle_beta   90.00
_cell.angle_gamma   90.00
#
_symmetry.space_group_name_H-M   'P 1'
#
loop_
_entity.id
_entity.type
_entity.pdbx_description
1 polymer ?
#
loop_
_entity_poly.entity_id
_entity_poly.type
_entity_poly.pdbx_seq_one_letter_code
_entity_poly.pdbx_strand_id
1 'polypeptide(L)'
;MAKLHPLFNHLNERFLTYFPNEQQLSIDESIVPYFGHHECKQSIKGKLVRFGCKVWCLNTKLGYLIQFEPCKVEGTILDEYGIGKGGTVALDLISELRDNKRYDLFFDNLFTSNIFIDKLTEKD
;
A
#
# COMPACT_ATOMS: atom_id res chain seq x y z
N MET A 1 13.45 6.32 7.35
CA MET A 1 12.27 7.03 6.80
C MET A 1 11.60 8.04 7.75
N ALA A 2 11.88 8.04 9.06
CA ALA A 2 11.19 8.90 10.03
C ALA A 2 11.10 10.40 9.67
N LYS A 3 12.12 10.97 9.01
CA LYS A 3 12.13 12.38 8.59
C LYS A 3 11.04 12.75 7.57
N LEU A 4 10.64 11.80 6.72
CA LEU A 4 9.62 12.02 5.69
C LEU A 4 8.21 11.63 6.17
N HIS A 5 8.11 10.97 7.31
CA HIS A 5 6.84 10.52 7.86
C HIS A 5 5.81 11.64 8.05
N PRO A 6 6.16 12.85 8.56
CA PRO A 6 5.19 13.94 8.64
C PRO A 6 4.65 14.38 7.29
N LEU A 7 5.49 14.33 6.24
CA LEU A 7 5.06 14.66 4.88
C LEU A 7 4.13 13.58 4.32
N PHE A 8 4.45 12.30 4.52
CA PHE A 8 3.60 11.21 4.07
C PHE A 8 2.22 11.24 4.72
N ASN A 9 2.17 11.47 6.04
CA ASN A 9 0.91 11.65 6.76
C ASN A 9 0.10 12.82 6.18
N HIS A 10 0.74 13.97 5.96
CA HIS A 10 0.07 15.13 5.40
C HIS A 10 -0.51 14.85 3.99
N LEU A 11 0.24 14.14 3.15
CA LEU A 11 -0.21 13.77 1.80
C LEU A 11 -1.38 12.79 1.87
N ASN A 12 -1.27 11.74 2.68
CA ASN A 12 -2.34 10.76 2.90
C ASN A 12 -3.64 11.43 3.41
N GLU A 13 -3.54 12.36 4.36
CA GLU A 13 -4.69 13.14 4.84
C GLU A 13 -5.35 13.94 3.70
N ARG A 14 -4.55 14.60 2.87
CA ARG A 14 -5.05 15.39 1.74
C ARG A 14 -5.67 14.50 0.67
N PHE A 15 -5.02 13.41 0.30
CA PHE A 15 -5.51 12.47 -0.69
C PHE A 15 -6.83 11.84 -0.27
N LEU A 16 -6.97 11.47 1.00
CA LEU A 16 -8.22 10.96 1.53
C LEU A 16 -9.32 12.03 1.56
N THR A 17 -8.98 13.28 1.94
CA THR A 17 -9.96 14.39 1.99
C THR A 17 -10.59 14.68 0.62
N TYR A 18 -9.81 14.56 -0.47
CA TYR A 18 -10.26 14.83 -1.84
C TYR A 18 -10.62 13.57 -2.64
N PHE A 19 -10.65 12.41 -1.98
CA PHE A 19 -11.01 11.15 -2.61
C PHE A 19 -12.44 11.21 -3.21
N PRO A 20 -12.63 10.93 -4.52
CA PRO A 20 -13.94 11.02 -5.18
C PRO A 20 -14.98 9.97 -4.73
N ASN A 21 -14.70 9.15 -3.72
CA ASN A 21 -15.61 8.11 -3.21
C ASN A 21 -15.97 7.04 -4.26
N GLU A 22 -15.02 6.68 -5.13
CA GLU A 22 -15.19 5.57 -6.08
C GLU A 22 -15.20 4.22 -5.34
N GLN A 23 -16.03 3.27 -5.79
CA GLN A 23 -16.11 1.94 -5.16
C GLN A 23 -15.04 0.96 -5.65
N GLN A 24 -14.50 1.17 -6.85
CA GLN A 24 -13.54 0.26 -7.48
C GLN A 24 -12.11 0.70 -7.15
N LEU A 25 -11.44 -0.05 -6.28
CA LEU A 25 -10.12 0.31 -5.75
C LEU A 25 -9.09 -0.77 -6.08
N SER A 26 -7.87 -0.36 -6.41
CA SER A 26 -6.74 -1.26 -6.66
C SER A 26 -5.65 -1.08 -5.62
N ILE A 27 -5.08 -2.20 -5.16
CA ILE A 27 -3.91 -2.22 -4.28
C ILE A 27 -2.75 -2.85 -5.05
N ASP A 28 -1.65 -2.12 -5.13
CA ASP A 28 -0.43 -2.58 -5.81
C ASP A 28 0.80 -1.82 -5.29
N GLU A 29 1.95 -2.15 -5.84
CA GLU A 29 3.25 -1.58 -5.56
C GLU A 29 3.66 -0.60 -6.67
N SER A 30 4.16 0.57 -6.28
CA SER A 30 4.85 1.49 -7.18
C SER A 30 6.32 1.64 -6.81
N ILE A 31 7.13 2.01 -7.80
CA ILE A 31 8.59 2.18 -7.65
C ILE A 31 8.94 3.63 -7.91
N VAL A 32 9.43 4.31 -6.88
CA VAL A 32 9.99 5.66 -7.01
C VAL A 32 11.49 5.53 -7.33
N PRO A 33 11.97 5.98 -8.51
CA PRO A 33 13.38 5.89 -8.86
C PRO A 33 14.26 6.58 -7.82
N TYR A 34 15.27 5.87 -7.32
CA TYR A 34 16.20 6.41 -6.33
C TYR A 34 17.56 5.76 -6.45
N PHE A 35 18.59 6.58 -6.67
CA PHE A 35 19.96 6.13 -6.94
C PHE A 35 20.94 6.44 -5.80
N GLY A 36 20.47 7.08 -4.72
CA GLY A 36 21.31 7.43 -3.57
C GLY A 36 21.70 6.24 -2.69
N HIS A 37 22.50 6.52 -1.66
CA HIS A 37 22.94 5.54 -0.67
C HIS A 37 22.03 5.58 0.55
N HIS A 38 20.87 4.91 0.46
CA HIS A 38 19.95 4.75 1.58
C HIS A 38 19.39 3.32 1.60
N GLU A 39 19.16 2.79 2.80
CA GLU A 39 18.78 1.38 3.04
C GLU A 39 17.40 1.00 2.47
N CYS A 40 16.50 1.97 2.30
CA CYS A 40 15.20 1.74 1.67
C CYS A 40 15.27 1.58 0.13
N LYS A 41 16.46 1.71 -0.46
CA LYS A 41 16.65 1.43 -1.89
C LYS A 41 16.63 -0.08 -2.10
N GLN A 42 15.68 -0.54 -2.92
CA GLN A 42 15.57 -1.93 -3.33
C GLN A 42 16.00 -2.11 -4.78
N SER A 43 16.58 -3.27 -5.07
CA SER A 43 16.88 -3.71 -6.43
C SER A 43 15.76 -4.61 -6.93
N ILE A 44 15.00 -4.14 -7.91
CA ILE A 44 13.81 -4.85 -8.42
C ILE A 44 14.14 -5.37 -9.81
N LYS A 45 14.39 -6.68 -9.90
CA LYS A 45 14.69 -7.35 -11.18
C LYS A 45 13.44 -7.41 -12.06
N GLY A 46 13.61 -7.24 -13.37
CA GLY A 46 12.52 -7.36 -14.34
C GLY A 46 11.64 -6.11 -14.54
N LYS A 47 11.82 -5.04 -13.74
CA LYS A 47 11.14 -3.76 -13.94
C LYS A 47 12.03 -2.78 -14.73
N LEU A 48 11.40 -1.81 -15.42
CA LEU A 48 12.12 -0.77 -16.18
C LEU A 48 13.06 0.04 -15.28
N VAL A 49 12.59 0.39 -14.08
CA VAL A 49 13.39 1.03 -13.03
C VAL A 49 13.94 -0.07 -12.12
N ARG A 50 15.25 -0.33 -12.23
CA ARG A 50 15.91 -1.41 -11.48
C ARG A 50 16.20 -1.05 -10.02
N PHE A 51 16.38 0.24 -9.71
CA PHE A 51 16.72 0.71 -8.37
C PHE A 51 15.76 1.81 -7.94
N GLY A 52 15.11 1.62 -6.80
CA GLY A 52 14.17 2.59 -6.29
C GLY A 52 13.66 2.28 -4.90
N CYS A 53 12.83 3.16 -4.40
CA CYS A 53 12.06 2.94 -3.19
C CYS A 53 10.69 2.42 -3.58
N LYS A 54 10.35 1.24 -3.06
CA LYS A 54 9.05 0.63 -3.24
C LYS A 54 8.03 1.30 -2.32
N VAL A 55 6.83 1.50 -2.82
CA VAL A 55 5.72 2.12 -2.11
C VAL A 55 4.47 1.29 -2.37
N TRP A 56 3.73 0.97 -1.32
CA TRP A 56 2.42 0.35 -1.40
C TRP A 56 1.38 1.44 -1.64
N CYS A 57 0.47 1.22 -2.58
CA CYS A 57 -0.48 2.23 -3.00
C CYS A 57 -1.90 1.66 -3.05
N LEU A 58 -2.86 2.43 -2.56
CA LEU A 58 -4.29 2.24 -2.75
C LEU A 58 -4.77 3.32 -3.72
N ASN A 59 -5.32 2.90 -4.87
CA ASN A 59 -5.71 3.79 -5.94
C ASN A 59 -7.15 3.55 -6.40
N THR A 60 -7.75 4.56 -7.03
CA THR A 60 -8.97 4.36 -7.84
C THR A 60 -8.63 3.74 -9.19
N LYS A 61 -9.67 3.24 -9.87
CA LYS A 61 -9.57 2.74 -11.24
C LYS A 61 -8.92 3.72 -12.23
N LEU A 62 -9.13 5.02 -12.05
CA LEU A 62 -8.55 6.07 -12.91
C LEU A 62 -7.17 6.54 -12.43
N GLY A 63 -6.61 5.91 -11.41
CA GLY A 63 -5.25 6.14 -10.92
C GLY A 63 -5.12 7.21 -9.85
N TYR A 64 -6.24 7.73 -9.30
CA TYR A 64 -6.16 8.64 -8.16
C TYR A 64 -5.58 7.90 -6.94
N LEU A 65 -4.52 8.44 -6.35
CA LEU A 65 -3.87 7.85 -5.18
C LEU A 65 -4.64 8.27 -3.92
N ILE A 66 -5.11 7.29 -3.13
CA ILE A 66 -5.94 7.52 -1.95
C ILE A 66 -5.09 7.45 -0.67
N GLN A 67 -4.29 6.39 -0.56
CA GLN A 67 -3.37 6.15 0.54
C GLN A 67 -2.10 5.50 -0.02
N PHE A 68 -0.97 5.76 0.62
CA PHE A 68 0.26 5.03 0.34
C PHE A 68 1.11 4.84 1.59
N GLU A 69 1.90 3.77 1.59
CA GLU A 69 2.87 3.47 2.63
C GLU A 69 4.20 3.08 1.97
N PRO A 70 5.30 3.83 2.20
CA PRO A 70 6.62 3.43 1.74
C PRO A 70 7.01 2.07 2.32
N CYS A 71 7.43 1.13 1.48
CA CYS A 71 7.83 -0.19 1.94
C CYS A 71 9.03 -0.06 2.90
N LYS A 72 8.85 -0.55 4.12
CA LYS A 72 9.93 -0.62 5.12
C LYS A 72 10.95 -1.68 4.66
N VAL A 73 12.19 -1.52 5.14
CA VAL A 73 13.31 -2.42 4.80
C VAL A 73 12.96 -3.85 5.20
N GLU A 74 13.38 -4.85 4.42
CA GLU A 74 13.15 -6.26 4.69
C GLU A 74 13.47 -6.63 6.15
N GLY A 75 12.47 -7.18 6.87
CA GLY A 75 12.63 -7.68 8.25
C GLY A 75 11.97 -6.82 9.33
N THR A 76 11.43 -5.64 8.99
CA THR A 76 10.83 -4.72 9.99
C THR A 76 9.31 -4.84 10.18
N ILE A 77 8.60 -5.52 9.29
CA ILE A 77 7.17 -5.80 9.44
C ILE A 77 7.04 -7.18 10.06
N LEU A 78 6.56 -7.22 11.31
CA LEU A 78 6.19 -8.44 11.99
C LEU A 78 4.89 -8.95 11.37
N ASP A 79 4.96 -10.11 10.73
CA ASP A 79 3.77 -10.80 10.23
C ASP A 79 3.11 -11.55 11.40
N GLU A 80 2.57 -10.80 12.35
CA GLU A 80 2.03 -11.34 13.61
C GLU A 80 0.89 -12.34 13.40
N TYR A 81 0.24 -12.28 12.23
CA TYR A 81 -0.95 -13.07 11.90
C TYR A 81 -0.71 -14.07 10.76
N GLY A 82 0.51 -14.18 10.22
CA GLY A 82 0.82 -15.07 9.09
C GLY A 82 0.14 -14.68 7.77
N ILE A 83 -0.31 -13.43 7.64
CA ILE A 83 -1.02 -12.89 6.48
C ILE A 83 -0.06 -12.67 5.30
N GLY A 84 1.21 -12.42 5.62
CA GLY A 84 2.22 -11.91 4.72
C GLY A 84 2.27 -10.38 4.70
N LYS A 85 3.47 -9.83 4.52
CA LYS A 85 3.73 -8.37 4.57
C LYS A 85 2.82 -7.56 3.65
N GLY A 86 2.54 -8.06 2.44
CA GLY A 86 1.66 -7.40 1.48
C GLY A 86 0.23 -7.28 2.02
N GLY A 87 -0.34 -8.38 2.52
CA GLY A 87 -1.69 -8.38 3.06
C GLY A 87 -1.83 -7.54 4.34
N THR A 88 -0.83 -7.52 5.23
CA THR A 88 -0.84 -6.63 6.40
C THR A 88 -0.94 -5.16 5.97
N VAL A 89 -0.06 -4.71 5.06
CA VAL A 89 -0.07 -3.32 4.59
C VAL A 89 -1.35 -3.01 3.82
N ALA A 90 -1.87 -3.95 3.03
CA ALA A 90 -3.13 -3.77 2.33
C ALA A 90 -4.29 -3.54 3.30
N LEU A 91 -4.38 -4.32 4.40
CA LEU A 91 -5.39 -4.10 5.44
C LEU A 91 -5.26 -2.72 6.10
N ASP A 92 -4.02 -2.28 6.37
CA ASP A 92 -3.76 -0.95 6.94
C ASP A 92 -4.25 0.16 5.99
N LEU A 93 -3.89 0.08 4.70
CA LEU A 93 -4.33 1.04 3.68
C LEU A 93 -5.85 1.11 3.55
N ILE A 94 -6.53 -0.04 3.58
CA ILE A 94 -8.01 -0.12 3.51
C ILE A 94 -8.63 0.46 4.79
N SER A 95 -8.03 0.22 5.96
CA SER A 95 -8.57 0.69 7.24
C SER A 95 -8.68 2.21 7.33
N GLU A 96 -7.87 2.95 6.58
CA GLU A 96 -7.89 4.41 6.54
C GLU A 96 -9.07 5.02 5.76
N LEU A 97 -9.80 4.23 4.96
CA LEU A 97 -11.00 4.73 4.27
C LEU A 97 -12.11 5.16 5.25
N ARG A 98 -12.11 4.60 6.48
CA ARG A 98 -12.96 4.99 7.63
C ARG A 98 -14.44 5.23 7.31
N ASP A 99 -14.98 4.54 6.32
CA ASP A 99 -16.41 4.56 6.01
C ASP A 99 -16.99 3.14 5.95
N ASN A 100 -18.31 3.05 6.18
CA ASN A 100 -19.03 1.77 6.15
C ASN A 100 -19.51 1.44 4.73
N LYS A 101 -18.70 1.77 3.72
CA LYS A 101 -19.03 1.51 2.31
C LYS A 101 -18.44 0.18 1.87
N ARG A 102 -19.10 -0.43 0.89
CA ARG A 102 -18.58 -1.59 0.18
C ARG A 102 -17.71 -1.15 -0.97
N TYR A 103 -16.54 -1.76 -1.08
CA TYR A 103 -15.55 -1.52 -2.12
C TYR A 103 -15.26 -2.81 -2.88
N ASP A 104 -15.10 -2.69 -4.19
CA ASP A 104 -14.57 -3.74 -5.04
C ASP A 104 -13.06 -3.60 -5.07
N LEU A 105 -12.35 -4.53 -4.41
CA LEU A 105 -10.90 -4.51 -4.29
C LEU A 105 -10.24 -5.37 -5.38
N PHE A 106 -9.26 -4.79 -6.06
CA PHE A 106 -8.44 -5.45 -7.09
C PHE A 106 -6.98 -5.49 -6.63
N PHE A 107 -6.33 -6.63 -6.71
CA PHE A 107 -4.94 -6.82 -6.31
C PHE A 107 -4.31 -7.99 -7.07
N ASP A 108 -2.98 -8.05 -7.09
CA ASP A 108 -2.24 -9.14 -7.74
C ASP A 108 -2.10 -10.38 -6.82
N ASN A 109 -1.38 -11.38 -7.31
CA ASN A 109 -1.17 -12.65 -6.59
C ASN A 109 -0.39 -12.53 -5.27
N LEU A 110 0.26 -11.39 -5.02
CA LEU A 110 0.98 -11.17 -3.77
C LEU A 110 0.01 -11.01 -2.58
N PHE A 111 -1.24 -10.65 -2.87
CA PHE A 111 -2.28 -10.39 -1.87
C PHE A 111 -3.35 -11.48 -1.83
N THR A 112 -3.13 -12.67 -2.40
CA THR A 112 -4.17 -13.72 -2.49
C THR A 112 -4.04 -14.82 -1.42
N SER A 113 -3.52 -14.51 -0.23
CA SER A 113 -3.48 -15.51 0.86
C SER A 113 -4.88 -15.71 1.46
N ASN A 114 -5.25 -16.95 1.80
CA ASN A 114 -6.59 -17.23 2.35
C ASN A 114 -6.88 -16.42 3.62
N ILE A 115 -5.89 -16.30 4.51
CA ILE A 115 -5.99 -15.52 5.76
C ILE A 115 -6.29 -14.05 5.48
N PHE A 116 -5.69 -13.48 4.42
CA PHE A 116 -5.98 -12.10 4.02
C PHE A 116 -7.43 -11.93 3.55
N ILE A 117 -7.91 -12.85 2.71
CA ILE A 117 -9.28 -12.81 2.18
C ILE A 117 -10.31 -12.97 3.31
N ASP A 118 -10.09 -13.90 4.24
CA ASP A 118 -10.98 -14.11 5.38
C ASP A 118 -11.12 -12.81 6.20
N LYS A 119 -9.99 -12.16 6.52
CA LYS A 119 -9.98 -10.88 7.25
C LYS A 119 -10.66 -9.73 6.51
N LEU A 120 -10.66 -9.71 5.18
CA LEU A 120 -11.41 -8.72 4.41
C LEU A 120 -12.92 -8.93 4.54
N THR A 121 -13.35 -10.19 4.60
CA THR A 121 -14.78 -10.54 4.67
C THR A 121 -15.37 -10.49 6.08
N GLU A 122 -14.55 -10.60 7.14
CA GLU A 122 -14.99 -10.49 8.53
C GLU A 122 -15.46 -9.07 8.94
N LYS A 123 -15.16 -8.05 8.12
CA LYS A 123 -15.52 -6.65 8.39
C LYS A 123 -16.94 -6.25 7.94
N ASP A 124 -17.73 -7.17 7.39
CA ASP A 124 -19.16 -7.00 7.07
C ASP A 124 -20.08 -7.31 8.27
#